data_AF-A0A9D4FZ62-F1
#
_entry.id   AF-A0A9D4FZ62-F1
#
_cell.length_a   1.000
_cell.length_b   1.000
_cell.length_c   1.000
_cell.angle_alpha   90.00
_cell.angle_beta   90.00
_cell.angle_gamma   90.00
#
_symmetry.space_group_name_H-M   'P 1'
#
loop_
_entity.id
_entity.type
_entity.pdbx_description
1 polymer ?
#
loop_
_entity_poly.entity_id
_entity_poly.type
_entity_poly.pdbx_seq_one_letter_code
_entity_poly.pdbx_strand_id
1 'polypeptide(L)'
;MSKWFSPTESNKAYFVGKHLKKISTHLQNIQPPTSIERLPRDLEKIYKNLKATELQAWLLFYAVPCLVGILPEVYLAHFSCLSEAVYILLGDHIMPSSLQRAERLLDQFYSSFSKLYGEGCCGLNVHNTCVN
;
A
#
# COMPACT_ATOMS: atom_id res chain seq x y z
N MET A 1 2.20 2.92 4.95
CA MET A 1 1.45 1.65 5.09
C MET A 1 1.48 1.11 6.51
N SER A 2 2.64 0.86 7.13
CA SER A 2 2.76 0.46 8.56
C SER A 2 2.00 1.41 9.52
N LYS A 3 2.03 2.71 9.23
CA LYS A 3 1.30 3.78 9.96
C LYS A 3 -0.21 3.53 10.06
N TRP A 4 -0.83 2.89 9.06
CA TRP A 4 -2.25 2.57 9.10
C TRP A 4 -2.60 1.59 10.23
N PHE A 5 -1.63 0.81 10.69
CA PHE A 5 -1.81 -0.23 11.70
C PHE A 5 -1.14 0.12 13.04
N SER A 6 -0.32 1.18 13.09
CA SER A 6 0.40 1.56 14.31
C SER A 6 -0.51 2.22 15.33
N PRO A 7 -0.57 1.73 16.59
CA PRO A 7 -1.36 2.37 17.65
C PRO A 7 -0.98 3.83 17.95
N THR A 8 0.27 4.23 17.63
CA THR A 8 0.74 5.62 17.76
C THR A 8 -0.05 6.59 16.87
N GLU A 9 -0.66 6.08 15.81
CA GLU A 9 -1.46 6.84 14.86
C GLU A 9 -2.96 6.72 15.13
N SER A 10 -3.37 6.19 16.29
CA SER A 10 -4.78 5.88 16.60
C SER A 10 -5.74 7.07 16.49
N ASN A 11 -5.24 8.29 16.60
CA ASN A 11 -6.01 9.53 16.42
C ASN A 11 -6.10 10.02 14.96
N LYS A 12 -5.46 9.34 14.01
CA LYS A 12 -5.41 9.72 12.59
C LYS A 12 -6.54 9.06 11.81
N ALA A 13 -7.07 9.77 10.82
CA ALA A 13 -8.17 9.25 10.00
C ALA A 13 -7.79 8.01 9.17
N TYR A 14 -6.51 7.84 8.81
CA TYR A 14 -6.03 6.64 8.12
C TYR A 14 -5.78 5.44 9.04
N PHE A 15 -5.98 5.56 10.35
CA PHE A 15 -5.75 4.46 11.27
C PHE A 15 -6.86 3.42 11.18
N VAL A 16 -6.47 2.21 10.78
CA VAL A 16 -7.32 1.03 10.66
C VAL A 16 -6.76 -0.15 11.45
N GLY A 17 -5.84 0.08 12.39
CA GLY A 17 -5.23 -0.96 13.22
C GLY A 17 -6.25 -1.78 14.03
N LYS A 18 -7.39 -1.21 14.40
CA LYS A 18 -8.52 -1.93 15.02
C LYS A 18 -9.13 -3.04 14.13
N HIS A 19 -8.89 -2.97 12.82
CA HIS A 19 -9.36 -3.94 11.83
C HIS A 19 -8.24 -4.90 11.37
N LEU A 20 -7.04 -4.81 11.93
CA LEU A 20 -5.86 -5.56 11.46
C LEU A 20 -6.11 -7.07 11.38
N LYS A 21 -6.81 -7.64 12.38
CA LYS A 21 -7.24 -9.05 12.35
C LYS A 21 -8.11 -9.40 11.15
N LYS A 22 -9.13 -8.60 10.88
CA LYS A 22 -10.02 -8.78 9.71
C LYS A 22 -9.23 -8.68 8.40
N ILE A 23 -8.34 -7.69 8.30
CA ILE A 23 -7.48 -7.48 7.13
C ILE A 23 -6.53 -8.67 6.94
N SER A 24 -5.94 -9.20 8.02
CA SER A 24 -5.08 -10.38 7.98
C SER A 24 -5.84 -11.62 7.51
N THR A 25 -7.07 -11.81 8.00
CA THR A 25 -7.94 -12.89 7.54
C THR A 25 -8.29 -12.75 6.05
N HIS A 26 -8.61 -11.55 5.56
CA HIS A 26 -8.84 -11.33 4.13
C HIS A 26 -7.58 -11.72 3.33
N LEU A 27 -6.41 -11.23 3.74
CA LEU A 27 -5.15 -11.50 3.08
C LEU A 27 -4.86 -13.00 2.98
N GLN A 28 -5.05 -13.75 4.07
CA GLN A 28 -4.81 -15.20 4.09
C GLN A 28 -5.78 -16.01 3.23
N ASN A 29 -6.96 -15.47 2.95
CA ASN A 29 -7.97 -16.12 2.10
C ASN A 29 -7.84 -15.75 0.61
N ILE A 30 -6.98 -14.80 0.26
CA ILE A 30 -6.72 -14.47 -1.14
C ILE A 30 -5.96 -15.63 -1.78
N GLN A 31 -6.45 -16.06 -2.94
CA GLN A 31 -5.69 -16.94 -3.82
C GLN A 31 -4.64 -16.10 -4.55
N PRO A 32 -3.34 -16.36 -4.35
CA PRO A 32 -2.29 -15.61 -5.03
C PRO A 32 -2.36 -15.82 -6.54
N PRO A 33 -2.00 -14.81 -7.36
CA PRO A 33 -1.68 -15.02 -8.76
C PRO A 33 -0.60 -16.11 -8.90
N THR A 34 -0.60 -16.86 -10.00
CA THR A 34 0.33 -17.98 -10.24
C THR A 34 1.81 -17.55 -10.18
N SER A 35 2.10 -16.27 -10.41
CA SER A 35 3.45 -15.69 -10.29
C SER A 35 3.94 -15.50 -8.84
N ILE A 36 3.07 -15.66 -7.84
CA ILE A 36 3.42 -15.52 -6.43
C ILE A 36 3.42 -16.90 -5.77
N GLU A 37 4.60 -17.50 -5.68
CA GLU A 37 4.78 -18.87 -5.18
C GLU A 37 4.47 -19.04 -3.68
N ARG A 38 4.47 -17.95 -2.91
CA ARG A 38 4.33 -17.99 -1.45
C ARG A 38 3.00 -17.43 -1.01
N LEU A 39 2.29 -18.21 -0.20
CA LEU A 39 1.10 -17.75 0.50
C LEU A 39 1.43 -16.58 1.43
N PRO A 40 0.53 -15.59 1.54
CA PRO A 40 0.77 -14.45 2.41
C PRO A 40 0.78 -14.88 3.87
N ARG A 41 1.74 -14.33 4.62
CA ARG A 41 1.86 -14.53 6.06
C ARG A 41 0.82 -13.67 6.81
N ASP A 42 0.57 -14.05 8.05
CA ASP A 42 -0.32 -13.32 8.97
C ASP A 42 0.14 -11.87 9.18
N LEU A 43 -0.62 -10.92 8.64
CA LEU A 43 -0.31 -9.50 8.67
C LEU A 43 -0.28 -8.95 10.11
N GLU A 44 -1.08 -9.49 11.04
CA GLU A 44 -1.07 -9.07 12.45
C GLU A 44 0.33 -9.23 13.05
N LYS A 45 1.04 -10.28 12.66
CA LYS A 45 2.37 -10.62 13.18
C LYS A 45 3.50 -9.88 12.47
N ILE A 46 3.29 -9.46 11.22
CA ILE A 46 4.40 -9.04 10.35
C ILE A 46 4.29 -7.62 9.79
N TYR A 47 3.22 -6.86 10.04
CA TYR A 47 3.02 -5.55 9.40
C TYR A 47 4.16 -4.53 9.64
N LYS A 48 4.99 -4.73 10.67
CA LYS A 48 6.20 -3.94 10.94
C LYS A 48 7.45 -4.43 10.21
N ASN A 49 7.47 -5.70 9.81
CA ASN A 49 8.63 -6.44 9.32
C ASN A 49 8.31 -7.25 8.04
N LEU A 50 7.64 -6.59 7.08
CA LEU A 50 7.41 -7.16 5.75
C LEU A 50 8.75 -7.31 5.02
N LYS A 51 9.00 -8.48 4.43
CA LYS A 51 10.12 -8.69 3.51
C LYS A 51 9.85 -7.89 2.23
N ALA A 52 10.90 -7.55 1.48
CA ALA A 52 10.76 -6.81 0.22
C ALA A 52 9.74 -7.44 -0.74
N THR A 53 9.79 -8.75 -0.95
CA THR A 53 8.84 -9.49 -1.81
C THR A 53 7.40 -9.44 -1.29
N GLU A 54 7.21 -9.39 0.03
CA GLU A 54 5.87 -9.32 0.63
C GLU A 54 5.32 -7.91 0.55
N LEU A 55 6.17 -6.90 0.74
CA LEU A 55 5.80 -5.51 0.53
C LEU A 55 5.42 -5.26 -0.93
N GLN A 56 6.16 -5.84 -1.88
CA GLN A 56 5.83 -5.77 -3.31
C GLN A 56 4.49 -6.47 -3.61
N ALA A 57 4.28 -7.69 -3.12
CA ALA A 57 3.02 -8.40 -3.31
C ALA A 57 1.83 -7.65 -2.66
N TRP A 58 2.04 -7.10 -1.46
CA TRP A 58 1.08 -6.24 -0.78
C TRP A 58 0.74 -5.01 -1.63
N LEU A 59 1.76 -4.31 -2.13
CA LEU A 59 1.62 -3.11 -2.95
C LEU A 59 0.81 -3.37 -4.22
N LEU A 60 1.12 -4.46 -4.93
CA LEU A 60 0.61 -4.70 -6.27
C LEU A 60 -0.74 -5.45 -6.29
N PHE A 61 -0.98 -6.33 -5.32
CA PHE A 61 -2.08 -7.30 -5.44
C PHE A 61 -3.01 -7.35 -4.24
N TYR A 62 -2.49 -7.16 -3.01
CA TYR A 62 -3.27 -7.48 -1.82
C TYR A 62 -3.85 -6.28 -1.08
N ALA A 63 -3.14 -5.15 -1.06
CA ALA A 63 -3.55 -4.00 -0.24
C ALA A 63 -4.96 -3.50 -0.60
N VAL A 64 -5.23 -3.26 -1.88
CA VAL A 64 -6.54 -2.75 -2.33
C VAL A 64 -7.69 -3.70 -1.94
N PRO A 65 -7.72 -4.98 -2.37
CA PRO A 65 -8.83 -5.86 -2.01
C PRO A 65 -8.96 -6.10 -0.51
N CYS A 66 -7.85 -6.08 0.25
CA CYS A 66 -7.89 -6.22 1.71
C CYS A 66 -8.43 -4.98 2.44
N LEU A 67 -8.35 -3.79 1.83
CA LEU A 67 -8.64 -2.50 2.48
C LEU A 67 -9.92 -1.82 1.99
N VAL A 68 -10.50 -2.27 0.86
CA VAL A 68 -11.81 -1.79 0.39
C VAL A 68 -12.86 -1.92 1.50
N GLY A 69 -13.57 -0.82 1.78
CA GLY A 69 -14.58 -0.74 2.84
C GLY A 69 -14.02 -0.72 4.26
N ILE A 70 -12.69 -0.66 4.44
CA ILE A 70 -12.03 -0.57 5.76
C ILE A 70 -11.21 0.72 5.86
N LEU A 71 -10.33 0.97 4.89
CA LEU A 71 -9.56 2.21 4.81
C LEU A 71 -10.45 3.30 4.19
N PRO A 72 -10.48 4.54 4.72
CA PRO A 72 -11.27 5.60 4.10
C PRO A 72 -10.84 5.83 2.66
N GLU A 73 -11.83 6.02 1.79
CA GLU A 73 -11.67 6.01 0.33
C GLU A 73 -10.58 6.95 -0.17
N VAL A 74 -10.44 8.14 0.43
CA VAL A 74 -9.39 9.10 0.05
C VAL A 74 -7.97 8.54 0.20
N TYR A 75 -7.71 7.74 1.24
CA TYR A 75 -6.40 7.13 1.47
C TYR A 75 -6.20 5.89 0.58
N LEU A 76 -7.29 5.16 0.32
CA LEU A 76 -7.26 4.02 -0.58
C LEU A 76 -6.99 4.46 -2.03
N ALA A 77 -7.71 5.45 -2.53
CA ALA A 77 -7.52 6.02 -3.87
C ALA A 77 -6.11 6.64 -4.02
N HIS A 78 -5.65 7.35 -3.00
CA HIS A 78 -4.27 7.85 -2.96
C HIS A 78 -3.26 6.71 -3.07
N PHE A 79 -3.40 5.66 -2.25
CA PHE A 79 -2.53 4.49 -2.32
C PHE A 79 -2.60 3.77 -3.69
N SER A 80 -3.80 3.66 -4.28
CA SER A 80 -3.99 3.05 -5.59
C SER A 80 -3.21 3.77 -6.69
N CYS A 81 -2.98 5.09 -6.57
CA CYS A 81 -2.12 5.81 -7.53
C CYS A 81 -0.70 5.23 -7.54
N LEU A 82 -0.12 5.01 -6.36
CA LEU A 82 1.20 4.40 -6.23
C LEU A 82 1.20 2.95 -6.70
N SER A 83 0.22 2.15 -6.26
CA SER A 83 0.08 0.74 -6.63
C SER A 83 0.03 0.57 -8.16
N GLU A 84 -0.82 1.35 -8.82
CA GLU A 84 -1.00 1.31 -10.26
C GLU A 84 0.23 1.82 -11.02
N ALA A 85 0.84 2.93 -10.59
CA ALA A 85 2.05 3.44 -11.21
C ALA A 85 3.19 2.40 -11.17
N VAL A 86 3.41 1.77 -10.02
CA VAL A 86 4.44 0.73 -9.87
C VAL A 86 4.09 -0.49 -10.70
N TYR A 87 2.82 -0.90 -10.75
CA TYR A 87 2.39 -2.00 -11.63
C TYR A 87 2.73 -1.72 -13.11
N ILE A 88 2.43 -0.51 -13.61
CA ILE A 88 2.76 -0.10 -14.97
C ILE A 88 4.27 -0.15 -15.22
N LEU A 89 5.07 0.39 -14.30
CA LEU A 89 6.53 0.50 -14.43
C LEU A 89 7.25 -0.86 -14.33
N LEU A 90 6.59 -1.88 -13.80
CA LEU A 90 7.11 -3.25 -13.74
C LEU A 90 6.71 -4.11 -14.97
N GLY A 91 5.97 -3.56 -15.93
CA GLY A 91 5.58 -4.30 -17.13
C GLY A 91 6.76 -4.55 -18.09
N ASP A 92 6.77 -5.71 -18.74
CA ASP A 92 7.85 -6.10 -19.67
C ASP A 92 7.91 -5.21 -20.93
N HIS A 93 6.75 -4.69 -21.36
CA HIS A 93 6.61 -3.82 -22.53
C HIS A 93 5.79 -2.59 -22.18
N ILE A 94 6.47 -1.46 -21.95
CA ILE A 94 5.84 -0.21 -21.54
C ILE A 94 5.69 0.70 -22.76
N MET A 95 4.45 1.01 -23.12
CA MET A 95 4.16 2.02 -24.15
C MET A 95 4.40 3.42 -23.60
N PRO A 96 4.80 4.40 -24.44
CA PRO A 96 4.97 5.80 -24.00
C PRO A 96 3.75 6.38 -23.28
N SER A 97 2.54 6.01 -23.72
CA SER A 97 1.28 6.41 -23.07
C SER A 97 1.12 5.83 -21.67
N SER A 98 1.55 4.58 -21.45
CA SER A 98 1.57 3.94 -20.14
C SER A 98 2.59 4.62 -19.22
N LEU A 99 3.76 4.96 -19.74
CA LEU A 99 4.77 5.70 -18.98
C LEU A 99 4.24 7.08 -18.53
N GLN A 100 3.60 7.82 -19.43
CA GLN A 100 2.97 9.11 -19.10
C GLN A 100 1.82 8.95 -18.08
N ARG A 101 1.12 7.82 -18.08
CA ARG A 101 0.12 7.52 -17.05
C ARG A 101 0.80 7.28 -15.69
N ALA A 102 1.85 6.47 -15.65
CA ALA A 102 2.58 6.21 -14.41
C ALA A 102 3.16 7.51 -13.81
N GLU A 103 3.72 8.39 -14.65
CA GLU A 103 4.21 9.70 -14.24
C GLU A 103 3.11 10.54 -13.57
N ARG A 104 1.95 10.71 -14.23
CA ARG A 104 0.82 11.46 -13.67
C ARG A 104 0.29 10.87 -12.35
N LEU A 105 0.26 9.54 -12.24
CA LEU A 105 -0.15 8.86 -11.01
C LEU A 105 0.83 9.12 -9.86
N LEU A 106 2.14 9.11 -10.14
CA LEU A 106 3.16 9.43 -9.16
C LEU A 106 3.08 10.90 -8.75
N ASP A 107 2.92 11.83 -9.68
CA ASP A 107 2.75 13.26 -9.38
C ASP A 107 1.54 13.51 -8.48
N GLN A 108 0.41 12.87 -8.78
CA GLN A 108 -0.79 12.93 -7.95
C GLN A 108 -0.55 12.36 -6.55
N PHE A 109 0.15 11.22 -6.46
CA PHE A 109 0.48 10.59 -5.19
C PHE A 109 1.37 11.50 -4.32
N TYR A 110 2.44 12.07 -4.88
CA TYR A 110 3.37 12.92 -4.14
C TYR A 110 2.74 14.27 -3.75
N SER A 111 2.04 14.93 -4.67
CA SER A 111 1.39 16.22 -4.42
C SER A 111 0.32 16.16 -3.33
N SER A 112 -0.38 15.03 -3.21
CA SER A 112 -1.43 14.83 -2.21
C SER A 112 -0.92 14.29 -0.88
N PHE A 113 0.35 13.87 -0.80
CA PHE A 113 0.87 13.12 0.34
C PHE A 113 0.87 13.94 1.64
N SER A 114 1.45 15.14 1.61
CA SER A 114 1.54 16.03 2.79
C SER A 114 0.16 16.39 3.33
N LYS A 115 -0.81 16.64 2.44
CA LYS A 115 -2.18 16.98 2.80
C LYS A 115 -2.89 15.83 3.54
N LEU A 116 -2.61 14.58 3.16
CA LEU A 116 -3.27 13.40 3.72
C LEU A 116 -2.59 12.87 4.98
N TYR A 117 -1.25 12.92 5.04
CA TYR A 117 -0.45 12.31 6.10
C TYR A 117 0.30 13.31 6.99
N GLY A 118 0.26 14.61 6.67
CA GLY A 118 1.04 15.66 7.33
C GLY A 118 2.42 15.86 6.71
N GLU A 119 2.94 17.08 6.81
CA GLU A 119 4.22 17.51 6.20
C GLU A 119 5.43 16.70 6.68
N GLY A 120 5.42 16.24 7.94
CA GLY A 120 6.48 15.41 8.51
C GLY A 120 6.58 13.98 7.95
N CYS A 121 5.70 13.59 7.03
CA CYS A 121 5.71 12.27 6.40
C CYS A 121 6.31 12.27 4.98
N CYS A 122 6.68 13.43 4.43
CA CYS A 122 7.22 13.61 3.08
C CYS A 122 8.74 13.32 2.94
N GLY A 123 9.24 12.27 3.59
CA GLY A 123 10.64 11.85 3.44
C GLY A 123 10.88 11.01 2.18
N LEU A 124 12.15 10.78 1.82
CA LEU A 124 12.58 9.90 0.70
C LEU A 124 11.96 8.49 0.71
N ASN A 125 11.46 8.06 1.88
CA ASN A 125 10.87 6.75 2.15
C ASN A 125 9.33 6.81 2.28
N VAL A 126 8.62 7.65 1.51
CA VAL A 126 7.14 7.64 1.52
C VAL A 126 6.57 6.22 1.29
N HIS A 127 7.18 5.46 0.39
CA HIS A 127 6.88 4.05 0.12
C HIS A 127 7.32 3.10 1.26
N ASN A 128 8.37 3.50 1.99
CA ASN A 128 9.06 2.80 3.07
C ASN A 128 8.68 3.37 4.45
N THR A 129 7.42 3.68 4.75
CA THR A 129 7.04 4.18 6.09
C THR A 129 7.26 3.18 7.25
N CYS A 130 7.99 2.09 7.01
CA CYS A 130 8.62 1.25 8.03
C CYS A 130 9.91 1.90 8.54
N VAL A 131 10.11 1.81 9.86
CA VAL A 131 11.29 2.20 10.64
C VAL A 131 11.32 3.68 11.09
N ASN A 132 10.91 3.90 12.33
CA ASN A 132 11.86 4.17 13.41
C ASN A 132 11.76 3.06 14.44
#